data_AF-A0AA85G9A8-F1
#
_entry.id   AF-A0AA85G9A8-F1
#
_cell.length_a   1.000
_cell.length_b   1.000
_cell.length_c   1.000
_cell.angle_alpha   90.00
_cell.angle_beta   90.00
_cell.angle_gamma   90.00
#
_symmetry.space_group_name_H-M   'P 1'
#
loop_
_entity.id
_entity.type
_entity.pdbx_description
1 polymer ?
#
loop_
_entity_poly.entity_id
_entity_poly.type
_entity_poly.pdbx_seq_one_letter_code
_entity_poly.pdbx_strand_id
1 'polypeptide(L)'
;MRAFREGEVTLPTLGRTRAFGGLFGLSHKDNERSDKKHIQLLKSLENQPVENKFLTEPKRYVHNFFSKELNKEKLEVLALGLKFCDTRNRVNHMDKDIQFENLHRQTSDLVPTSNLELERFKASIIEYCYQFKHSRYNYRSILTKKHKEAISELINDENLIITKPDKGTGTVLLNRNDYIDKMNNILNDHRKFQKLNNQKDVDNKIENELTRSLKKLRDQQIIPPDIYESIKPIGTHLPRLYGLPKVHKRDIPLKPILDMYDSPYHTVAKWLVTVLKPLHKQLVKHCIKDVFQFVEKIKNINIKGLKMMSFDVTSFFTNVPFRETVEYICEQLREQEVVTTIPVETIKELLLKCTMNAHFKFNGEIYRQIDGVAMGSPLGPILADIFLAKLENGPLTTD
;
A
#
# COMPACT_ATOMS: atom_id res chain seq x y z
N MET A 1 -8.61 4.13 -17.45
CA MET A 1 -8.08 4.17 -16.06
C MET A 1 -6.57 4.01 -16.10
N ARG A 2 -5.81 5.06 -15.75
CA ARG A 2 -4.36 4.94 -15.48
C ARG A 2 -4.21 4.16 -14.18
N ALA A 3 -3.87 2.89 -14.30
CA ALA A 3 -3.60 2.02 -13.16
C ALA A 3 -2.24 2.37 -12.57
N PHE A 4 -2.24 2.63 -11.26
CA PHE A 4 -1.07 2.70 -10.40
C PHE A 4 -0.20 1.46 -10.60
N ARG A 5 1.06 1.67 -11.00
CA ARG A 5 2.11 0.65 -11.03
C ARG A 5 2.96 0.83 -9.77
N GLU A 6 2.62 0.09 -8.71
CA GLU A 6 3.59 -0.35 -7.72
C GLU A 6 3.49 -1.88 -7.67
N GLY A 7 4.62 -2.54 -7.88
CA GLY A 7 4.73 -3.99 -7.93
C GLY A 7 5.95 -4.40 -8.71
N GLU A 8 7.02 -4.73 -7.98
CA GLU A 8 8.15 -5.49 -8.50
C GLU A 8 7.63 -6.72 -9.24
N VAL A 9 7.98 -6.83 -10.51
CA VAL A 9 7.68 -7.99 -11.34
C VAL A 9 8.68 -9.07 -10.95
N THR A 10 8.30 -9.97 -10.06
CA THR A 10 8.98 -11.25 -9.90
C THR A 10 8.58 -12.15 -11.07
N LEU A 11 9.53 -12.36 -11.99
CA LEU A 11 9.42 -13.42 -13.00
C LEU A 11 9.51 -14.80 -12.33
N PRO A 12 8.84 -15.83 -12.89
CA PRO A 12 8.88 -17.17 -12.35
C PRO A 12 10.31 -17.72 -12.42
N THR A 13 10.83 -18.15 -11.28
CA THR A 13 12.13 -18.79 -11.12
C THR A 13 12.23 -20.01 -12.05
N LEU A 14 13.14 -19.91 -13.02
CA LEU A 14 13.65 -21.05 -13.78
C LEU A 14 14.24 -22.07 -12.81
N GLY A 15 13.68 -23.28 -12.83
CA GLY A 15 14.15 -24.38 -12.01
C GLY A 15 15.59 -24.77 -12.33
N ARG A 16 16.40 -24.90 -11.26
CA ARG A 16 17.41 -25.94 -11.01
C ARG A 16 18.20 -25.57 -9.76
N THR A 17 17.68 -25.96 -8.60
CA THR A 17 18.43 -25.90 -7.34
C THR A 17 19.42 -27.06 -7.30
N ARG A 18 20.72 -26.77 -7.46
CA ARG A 18 21.78 -27.69 -7.04
C ARG A 18 21.91 -27.62 -5.53
N ALA A 19 21.80 -28.77 -4.88
CA ALA A 19 21.97 -28.95 -3.46
C ALA A 19 23.37 -28.55 -3.00
N PHE A 20 23.44 -27.76 -1.94
CA PHE A 20 24.59 -27.72 -1.03
C PHE A 20 24.05 -28.00 0.38
N GLY A 21 24.47 -29.12 0.95
CA GLY A 21 24.17 -29.52 2.32
C GLY A 21 25.11 -28.84 3.32
N GLY A 22 24.63 -28.67 4.55
CA GLY A 22 25.45 -28.21 5.67
C GLY A 22 24.65 -27.77 6.91
N LEU A 23 24.32 -28.75 7.75
CA LEU A 23 24.11 -28.73 9.22
C LEU A 23 23.42 -27.52 9.89
N PHE A 24 22.29 -27.75 10.58
CA PHE A 24 22.18 -27.78 12.06
C PHE A 24 20.78 -28.31 12.46
N GLY A 25 20.73 -29.21 13.45
CA GLY A 25 19.61 -30.11 13.71
C GLY A 25 18.40 -29.51 14.43
N LEU A 26 17.21 -29.75 13.87
CA LEU A 26 15.90 -29.70 14.54
C LEU A 26 14.97 -30.78 13.94
N SER A 27 14.32 -31.56 14.82
CA SER A 27 13.18 -32.48 14.61
C SER A 27 12.92 -32.99 13.17
N HIS A 28 13.43 -34.19 12.86
CA HIS A 28 13.31 -34.86 11.56
C HIS A 28 11.86 -35.12 11.08
N LYS A 29 10.85 -35.07 11.97
CA LYS A 29 9.45 -35.39 11.65
C LYS A 29 8.60 -34.19 11.22
N ASP A 30 8.94 -32.97 11.66
CA ASP A 30 8.15 -31.78 11.33
C ASP A 30 8.53 -31.19 9.97
N ASN A 31 9.81 -31.27 9.59
CA ASN A 31 10.29 -30.86 8.26
C ASN A 31 9.69 -31.73 7.15
N GLU A 32 9.60 -33.06 7.32
CA GLU A 32 8.98 -33.93 6.31
C GLU A 32 7.51 -33.56 6.03
N ARG A 33 6.78 -33.10 7.03
CA ARG A 33 5.35 -32.76 6.90
C ARG A 33 5.17 -31.41 6.21
N SER A 34 6.07 -30.47 6.47
CA SER A 34 6.16 -29.19 5.77
C SER A 34 6.56 -29.39 4.30
N ASP A 35 7.60 -30.19 4.05
CA ASP A 35 8.09 -30.48 2.71
C ASP A 35 7.08 -31.27 1.89
N LYS A 36 6.36 -32.22 2.49
CA LYS A 36 5.24 -32.92 1.82
C LYS A 36 4.13 -31.96 1.44
N LYS A 37 3.75 -31.00 2.31
CA LYS A 37 2.77 -29.97 1.97
C LYS A 37 3.28 -29.05 0.86
N HIS A 38 4.55 -28.66 0.90
CA HIS A 38 5.15 -27.80 -0.11
C HIS A 38 5.22 -28.47 -1.48
N ILE A 39 5.63 -29.75 -1.52
CA ILE A 39 5.63 -30.60 -2.72
C ILE A 39 4.20 -30.83 -3.22
N GLN A 40 3.24 -31.02 -2.33
CA GLN A 40 1.83 -31.17 -2.70
C GLN A 40 1.25 -29.87 -3.27
N LEU A 41 1.67 -28.71 -2.75
CA LEU A 41 1.32 -27.40 -3.30
C LEU A 41 1.93 -27.21 -4.69
N LEU A 42 3.22 -27.52 -4.85
CA LEU A 42 3.92 -27.44 -6.14
C LEU A 42 3.29 -28.37 -7.18
N LYS A 43 2.96 -29.61 -6.80
CA LYS A 43 2.23 -30.55 -7.68
C LYS A 43 0.80 -30.10 -8.01
N SER A 44 0.15 -29.36 -7.12
CA SER A 44 -1.17 -28.76 -7.38
C SER A 44 -1.09 -27.56 -8.35
N LEU A 45 0.06 -26.89 -8.40
CA LEU A 45 0.34 -25.81 -9.34
C LEU A 45 0.78 -26.32 -10.72
N GLU A 46 1.46 -27.47 -10.79
CA GLU A 46 1.97 -28.06 -12.03
C GLU A 46 0.89 -28.69 -12.94
N ASN A 47 -0.29 -29.02 -12.40
CA ASN A 47 -1.33 -29.79 -13.12
C ASN A 47 -2.67 -29.08 -13.30
N GLN A 48 -2.77 -27.78 -13.01
CA GLN A 48 -3.97 -27.04 -13.39
C GLN A 48 -3.83 -26.57 -14.84
N PRO A 49 -4.65 -27.08 -15.79
CA PRO A 49 -4.72 -26.47 -17.10
C PRO A 49 -5.07 -25.00 -16.91
N VAL A 50 -4.40 -24.10 -17.64
CA VAL A 50 -4.77 -22.68 -17.65
C VAL A 50 -6.18 -22.58 -18.24
N GLU A 51 -7.18 -22.55 -17.37
CA GLU A 51 -8.56 -22.49 -17.81
C GLU A 51 -8.86 -21.07 -18.30
N ASN A 52 -9.00 -20.90 -19.61
CA ASN A 52 -9.61 -19.73 -20.22
C ASN A 52 -11.14 -19.76 -20.03
N LYS A 53 -11.60 -19.84 -18.78
CA LYS A 53 -13.02 -19.93 -18.42
C LYS A 53 -13.35 -18.91 -17.35
N PHE A 54 -14.57 -18.38 -17.43
CA PHE A 54 -15.09 -17.53 -16.37
C PHE A 54 -15.34 -18.34 -15.11
N LEU A 55 -15.31 -17.65 -13.97
CA LEU A 55 -15.60 -18.26 -12.67
C LEU A 55 -17.01 -18.87 -12.69
N THR A 56 -17.14 -20.05 -12.09
CA THR A 56 -18.41 -20.79 -12.02
C THR A 56 -19.48 -20.06 -11.21
N GLU A 57 -19.09 -19.27 -10.20
CA GLU A 57 -19.98 -18.48 -9.35
C GLU A 57 -19.55 -17.00 -9.28
N PRO A 58 -19.76 -16.20 -10.35
CA PRO A 58 -19.30 -14.82 -10.40
C PRO A 58 -19.96 -13.93 -9.32
N LYS A 59 -21.20 -14.26 -8.93
CA LYS A 59 -21.94 -13.54 -7.88
C LYS A 59 -21.24 -13.52 -6.51
N ARG A 60 -20.39 -14.52 -6.22
CA ARG A 60 -19.64 -14.57 -4.97
C ARG A 60 -18.62 -13.44 -4.84
N TYR A 61 -18.12 -12.94 -5.98
CA TYR A 61 -17.06 -11.94 -6.05
C TYR A 61 -17.57 -10.54 -6.42
N VAL A 62 -18.87 -10.39 -6.68
CA VAL A 62 -19.49 -9.13 -7.07
C VAL A 62 -20.55 -8.74 -6.04
N HIS A 63 -20.26 -7.69 -5.28
CA HIS A 63 -21.18 -7.12 -4.31
C HIS A 63 -21.97 -5.98 -4.97
N ASN A 64 -23.19 -6.29 -5.43
CA ASN A 64 -24.05 -5.30 -6.06
C ASN A 64 -24.95 -4.59 -5.04
N PHE A 65 -24.63 -3.35 -4.71
CA PHE A 65 -25.50 -2.43 -3.95
C PHE A 65 -25.97 -1.25 -4.81
N PHE A 66 -25.79 -1.37 -6.13
CA PHE A 66 -26.36 -0.45 -7.09
C PHE A 66 -27.79 -0.88 -7.42
N SER A 67 -28.65 0.07 -7.78
CA SER A 67 -30.08 -0.17 -7.97
C SER A 67 -30.42 -1.02 -9.20
N LYS A 68 -29.50 -1.13 -10.17
CA LYS A 68 -29.71 -1.90 -11.41
C LYS A 68 -29.23 -3.35 -11.25
N GLU A 69 -29.99 -4.27 -11.82
CA GLU A 69 -29.54 -5.66 -11.96
C GLU A 69 -28.41 -5.79 -12.98
N LEU A 70 -27.51 -6.74 -12.73
CA LEU A 70 -26.37 -7.03 -13.59
C LEU A 70 -26.70 -8.25 -14.45
N ASN A 71 -26.55 -8.11 -15.78
CA ASN A 71 -26.62 -9.24 -16.69
C ASN A 71 -25.40 -10.18 -16.51
N LYS A 72 -25.46 -11.34 -17.16
CA LYS A 72 -24.43 -12.38 -17.08
C LYS A 72 -23.05 -11.83 -17.44
N GLU A 73 -22.96 -11.10 -18.54
CA GLU A 73 -21.70 -10.55 -19.06
C GLU A 73 -21.06 -9.54 -18.10
N LYS A 74 -21.87 -8.66 -17.46
CA LYS A 74 -21.37 -7.72 -16.45
C LYS A 74 -20.83 -8.48 -15.23
N LEU A 75 -21.56 -9.48 -14.74
CA LEU A 75 -21.13 -10.29 -13.59
C LEU A 75 -19.83 -11.04 -13.88
N GLU A 76 -19.73 -11.69 -15.04
CA GLU A 76 -18.56 -12.45 -15.45
C GLU A 76 -17.30 -11.57 -15.49
N VAL A 77 -17.40 -10.37 -16.06
CA VAL A 77 -16.29 -9.42 -16.11
C VAL A 77 -15.93 -8.90 -14.72
N LEU A 78 -16.92 -8.45 -13.94
CA LEU A 78 -16.68 -7.86 -12.63
C LEU A 78 -16.07 -8.87 -11.65
N ALA A 79 -16.38 -10.16 -11.81
CA ALA A 79 -15.84 -11.25 -11.00
C ALA A 79 -14.37 -11.55 -11.28
N LEU A 80 -13.84 -11.19 -12.46
CA LEU A 80 -12.39 -11.28 -12.73
C LEU A 80 -11.58 -10.32 -11.83
N GLY A 81 -12.23 -9.29 -11.29
CA GLY A 81 -11.67 -8.35 -10.33
C GLY A 81 -10.93 -7.17 -10.97
N LEU A 82 -10.73 -6.11 -10.17
CA LEU A 82 -10.19 -4.83 -10.65
C LEU A 82 -8.72 -4.87 -11.10
N LYS A 83 -7.98 -5.93 -10.74
CA LYS A 83 -6.59 -6.14 -11.16
C LYS A 83 -6.46 -6.97 -12.44
N PHE A 84 -7.57 -7.50 -12.94
CA PHE A 84 -7.56 -8.28 -14.17
C PHE A 84 -7.08 -7.41 -15.35
N CYS A 85 -6.08 -7.91 -16.07
CA CYS A 85 -5.57 -7.29 -17.28
C CYS A 85 -5.88 -8.20 -18.47
N ASP A 86 -6.66 -7.70 -19.42
CA ASP A 86 -6.88 -8.40 -20.68
C ASP A 86 -5.63 -8.34 -21.57
N THR A 87 -5.50 -9.30 -22.47
CA THR A 87 -4.38 -9.34 -23.41
C THR A 87 -4.46 -8.18 -24.39
N ARG A 88 -3.36 -7.44 -24.53
CA ARG A 88 -3.29 -6.33 -25.49
C ARG A 88 -3.08 -6.89 -26.89
N ASN A 89 -4.01 -6.61 -27.79
CA ASN A 89 -3.87 -6.94 -29.22
C ASN A 89 -2.75 -6.16 -29.90
N ARG A 90 -2.32 -5.03 -29.31
CA ARG A 90 -1.19 -4.22 -29.79
C ARG A 90 -0.13 -4.14 -28.72
N VAL A 91 1.06 -4.59 -29.10
CA VAL A 91 2.27 -4.39 -28.30
C VAL A 91 2.66 -2.92 -28.36
N ASN A 92 2.83 -2.29 -27.22
CA ASN A 92 3.50 -1.00 -27.13
C ASN A 92 5.02 -1.22 -27.11
N HIS A 93 5.72 -0.78 -28.16
CA HIS A 93 7.18 -0.93 -28.28
C HIS A 93 7.92 -0.27 -27.12
N MET A 94 7.46 0.91 -26.68
CA MET A 94 8.04 1.62 -25.55
C MET A 94 7.89 0.85 -24.23
N ASP A 95 6.74 0.20 -23.99
CA ASP A 95 6.57 -0.66 -22.81
C ASP A 95 7.56 -1.83 -22.85
N LYS A 96 7.82 -2.43 -24.03
CA LYS A 96 8.81 -3.51 -24.19
C LYS A 96 10.22 -3.04 -23.88
N ASP A 97 10.63 -1.91 -24.45
CA ASP A 97 11.99 -1.37 -24.25
C ASP A 97 12.22 -1.04 -22.76
N ILE A 98 11.21 -0.48 -22.06
CA ILE A 98 11.26 -0.24 -20.61
C ILE A 98 11.44 -1.55 -19.82
N GLN A 99 10.75 -2.64 -20.20
CA GLN A 99 10.92 -3.93 -19.51
C GLN A 99 12.33 -4.51 -19.70
N PHE A 100 12.93 -4.36 -20.89
CA PHE A 100 14.32 -4.77 -21.12
C PHE A 100 15.31 -3.88 -20.38
N GLU A 101 15.06 -2.59 -20.26
CA GLU A 101 15.87 -1.69 -19.44
C GLU A 101 15.80 -2.08 -17.95
N ASN A 102 14.59 -2.40 -17.45
CA ASN A 102 14.42 -2.90 -16.09
C ASN A 102 15.16 -4.22 -15.86
N LEU A 103 15.08 -5.17 -16.81
CA LEU A 103 15.82 -6.43 -16.74
C LEU A 103 17.32 -6.18 -16.68
N HIS A 104 17.85 -5.29 -17.54
CA HIS A 104 19.26 -4.91 -17.51
C HIS A 104 19.65 -4.32 -16.16
N ARG A 105 18.84 -3.41 -15.60
CA ARG A 105 19.06 -2.81 -14.28
C ARG A 105 19.09 -3.87 -13.16
N GLN A 106 18.18 -4.84 -13.20
CA GLN A 106 18.14 -5.96 -12.25
C GLN A 106 19.33 -6.90 -12.34
N THR A 107 20.08 -6.86 -13.44
CA THR A 107 21.27 -7.70 -13.64
C THR A 107 22.58 -6.93 -13.44
N SER A 108 22.50 -5.64 -13.13
CA SER A 108 23.67 -4.74 -13.10
C SER A 108 24.60 -4.99 -11.91
N ASP A 109 24.10 -5.60 -10.84
CA ASP A 109 24.83 -5.97 -9.63
C ASP A 109 25.39 -7.40 -9.67
N LEU A 110 25.10 -8.17 -10.73
CA LEU A 110 25.58 -9.53 -10.89
C LEU A 110 27.06 -9.55 -11.33
N VAL A 111 27.87 -10.36 -10.64
CA VAL A 111 29.28 -10.57 -10.98
C VAL A 111 29.41 -11.89 -11.76
N PRO A 112 29.98 -11.89 -12.97
CA PRO A 112 30.10 -13.10 -13.76
C PRO A 112 31.12 -14.07 -13.15
N THR A 113 30.77 -15.36 -13.09
CA THR A 113 31.67 -16.43 -12.60
C THR A 113 32.82 -16.72 -13.59
N SER A 114 32.61 -16.43 -14.88
CA SER A 114 33.65 -16.48 -15.91
C SER A 114 33.25 -15.62 -17.11
N ASN A 115 34.22 -15.26 -17.96
CA ASN A 115 33.95 -14.56 -19.22
C ASN A 115 33.04 -15.36 -20.15
N LEU A 116 33.15 -16.70 -20.15
CA LEU A 116 32.32 -17.56 -20.99
C LEU A 116 30.84 -17.51 -20.57
N GLU A 117 30.57 -17.51 -19.26
CA GLU A 117 29.20 -17.40 -18.74
C GLU A 117 28.59 -16.01 -18.98
N LEU A 118 29.40 -14.95 -18.92
CA LEU A 118 28.95 -13.60 -19.27
C LEU A 118 28.50 -13.51 -20.74
N GLU A 119 29.30 -14.05 -21.67
CA GLU A 119 28.97 -14.04 -23.10
C GLU A 119 27.75 -14.91 -23.41
N ARG A 120 27.60 -16.07 -22.76
CA ARG A 120 26.38 -16.90 -22.86
C ARG A 120 25.14 -16.17 -22.37
N PHE A 121 25.26 -15.46 -21.26
CA PHE A 121 24.16 -14.69 -20.69
C PHE A 121 23.72 -13.55 -21.62
N LYS A 122 24.68 -12.77 -22.14
CA LYS A 122 24.40 -11.72 -23.14
C LYS A 122 23.72 -12.28 -24.38
N ALA A 123 24.25 -13.36 -24.95
CA ALA A 123 23.68 -14.01 -26.12
C ALA A 123 22.24 -14.47 -25.86
N SER A 124 21.98 -15.06 -24.69
CA SER A 124 20.64 -15.49 -24.29
C SER A 124 19.68 -14.30 -24.20
N ILE A 125 20.07 -13.19 -23.55
CA ILE A 125 19.22 -11.99 -23.47
C ILE A 125 18.93 -11.43 -24.86
N ILE A 126 19.93 -11.34 -25.74
CA ILE A 126 19.74 -10.85 -27.11
C ILE A 126 18.76 -11.74 -27.89
N GLU A 127 18.91 -13.06 -27.76
CA GLU A 127 18.00 -14.02 -28.38
C GLU A 127 16.56 -13.84 -27.87
N TYR A 128 16.36 -13.76 -26.55
CA TYR A 128 15.05 -13.49 -25.97
C TYR A 128 14.48 -12.14 -26.41
N CYS A 129 15.30 -11.08 -26.44
CA CYS A 129 14.91 -9.76 -26.96
C CYS A 129 14.40 -9.85 -28.40
N TYR A 130 15.15 -10.54 -29.26
CA TYR A 130 14.82 -10.72 -30.66
C TYR A 130 13.53 -11.51 -30.83
N GLN A 131 13.41 -12.65 -30.14
CA GLN A 131 12.19 -13.45 -30.11
C GLN A 131 11.00 -12.64 -29.62
N PHE A 132 11.12 -11.90 -28.52
CA PHE A 132 10.03 -11.06 -28.01
C PHE A 132 9.68 -9.90 -28.95
N LYS A 133 10.64 -9.29 -29.65
CA LYS A 133 10.37 -8.20 -30.61
C LYS A 133 9.66 -8.69 -31.87
N HIS A 134 9.99 -9.88 -32.36
CA HIS A 134 9.49 -10.40 -33.64
C HIS A 134 8.36 -11.43 -33.52
N SER A 135 8.15 -12.04 -32.35
CA SER A 135 7.05 -12.98 -32.14
C SER A 135 5.71 -12.28 -32.15
N ARG A 136 4.82 -12.69 -33.06
CA ARG A 136 3.39 -12.36 -33.02
C ARG A 136 2.69 -13.33 -32.08
N TYR A 137 2.53 -12.94 -30.83
CA TYR A 137 1.77 -13.74 -29.88
C TYR A 137 0.27 -13.63 -30.17
N ASN A 138 -0.33 -14.71 -30.67
CA ASN A 138 -1.77 -14.83 -30.84
C ASN A 138 -2.40 -15.24 -29.51
N TYR A 139 -2.61 -14.28 -28.61
CA TYR A 139 -3.38 -14.52 -27.40
C TYR A 139 -4.88 -14.40 -27.70
N ARG A 140 -5.64 -15.45 -27.37
CA ARG A 140 -7.10 -15.37 -27.36
C ARG A 140 -7.53 -14.79 -26.02
N SER A 141 -8.08 -13.57 -26.07
CA SER A 141 -8.73 -12.96 -24.91
C SER A 141 -9.94 -13.78 -24.47
N ILE A 142 -10.13 -13.93 -23.16
CA ILE A 142 -11.35 -14.48 -22.57
C ILE A 142 -12.55 -13.53 -22.73
N LEU A 143 -12.29 -12.23 -22.95
CA LEU A 143 -13.31 -11.21 -23.12
C LEU A 143 -13.83 -11.13 -24.56
N THR A 144 -15.05 -11.59 -24.76
CA THR A 144 -15.84 -11.40 -25.99
C THR A 144 -16.17 -9.92 -26.26
N LYS A 145 -16.68 -9.62 -27.45
CA LYS A 145 -17.16 -8.26 -27.81
C LYS A 145 -18.24 -7.77 -26.85
N LYS A 146 -19.19 -8.64 -26.48
CA LYS A 146 -20.26 -8.33 -25.52
C LYS A 146 -19.72 -7.94 -24.14
N HIS A 147 -18.65 -8.61 -23.68
CA HIS A 147 -17.99 -8.24 -22.42
C HIS A 147 -17.36 -6.85 -22.49
N LYS A 148 -16.76 -6.49 -23.63
CA LYS A 148 -16.16 -5.16 -23.82
C LYS A 148 -17.23 -4.07 -23.88
N GLU A 149 -18.34 -4.33 -24.55
CA GLU A 149 -19.53 -3.46 -24.54
C GLU A 149 -20.08 -3.29 -23.11
N ALA A 150 -20.20 -4.38 -22.35
CA ALA A 150 -20.63 -4.34 -20.94
C ALA A 150 -19.69 -3.50 -20.05
N ILE A 151 -18.36 -3.60 -20.25
CA ILE A 151 -17.38 -2.74 -19.55
C ILE A 151 -17.59 -1.28 -19.92
N SER A 152 -17.74 -0.98 -21.20
CA SER A 152 -17.97 0.39 -21.67
C SER A 152 -19.25 0.98 -21.08
N GLU A 153 -20.34 0.22 -21.04
CA GLU A 153 -21.59 0.64 -20.38
C GLU A 153 -21.38 0.96 -18.89
N LEU A 154 -20.68 0.08 -18.16
CA LEU A 154 -20.42 0.27 -16.73
C LEU A 154 -19.54 1.49 -16.45
N ILE A 155 -18.53 1.75 -17.29
CA ILE A 155 -17.63 2.91 -17.15
C ILE A 155 -18.36 4.21 -17.45
N ASN A 156 -19.27 4.21 -18.41
CA ASN A 156 -20.01 5.40 -18.83
C ASN A 156 -21.19 5.75 -17.90
N ASP A 157 -21.53 4.91 -16.92
CA ASP A 157 -22.60 5.20 -15.96
C ASP A 157 -22.11 6.19 -14.88
N GLU A 158 -22.46 7.47 -15.06
CA GLU A 158 -22.17 8.55 -14.13
C GLU A 158 -22.89 8.46 -12.78
N ASN A 159 -23.74 7.45 -12.55
CA ASN A 159 -24.35 7.19 -11.24
C ASN A 159 -23.75 5.98 -10.52
N LEU A 160 -22.85 5.24 -11.19
CA LEU A 160 -22.18 4.06 -10.63
C LEU A 160 -20.77 4.35 -10.11
N ILE A 161 -20.47 3.87 -8.89
CA ILE A 161 -19.12 3.76 -8.36
C ILE A 161 -18.73 2.28 -8.31
N ILE A 162 -17.59 1.96 -8.91
CA ILE A 162 -16.98 0.62 -8.88
C ILE A 162 -15.71 0.70 -8.03
N THR A 163 -15.62 -0.10 -6.97
CA THR A 163 -14.48 -0.10 -6.05
C THR A 163 -14.22 -1.49 -5.47
N LYS A 164 -13.14 -1.65 -4.71
CA LYS A 164 -12.81 -2.86 -3.95
C LYS A 164 -13.40 -2.79 -2.53
N PRO A 165 -13.73 -3.92 -1.89
CA PRO A 165 -14.14 -3.91 -0.49
C PRO A 165 -12.94 -3.60 0.44
N ASP A 166 -13.24 -3.15 1.68
CA ASP A 166 -12.23 -2.96 2.74
C ASP A 166 -11.56 -4.29 3.15
N LYS A 167 -12.35 -5.38 3.16
CA LYS A 167 -11.88 -6.73 3.51
C LYS A 167 -12.33 -7.73 2.46
N GLY A 168 -11.45 -8.69 2.17
CA GLY A 168 -11.69 -9.74 1.18
C GLY A 168 -11.34 -9.31 -0.24
N THR A 169 -11.68 -10.17 -1.19
CA THR A 169 -11.50 -9.95 -2.63
C THR A 169 -12.86 -9.79 -3.29
N GLY A 170 -12.90 -9.01 -4.37
CA GLY A 170 -14.13 -8.81 -5.14
C GLY A 170 -14.29 -7.37 -5.61
N THR A 171 -15.39 -7.13 -6.29
CA THR A 171 -15.80 -5.86 -6.87
C THR A 171 -17.10 -5.40 -6.22
N VAL A 172 -17.16 -4.15 -5.80
CA VAL A 172 -18.33 -3.54 -5.16
C VAL A 172 -18.89 -2.46 -6.06
N LEU A 173 -20.21 -2.50 -6.26
CA LEU A 173 -20.97 -1.52 -7.02
C LEU A 173 -21.84 -0.73 -6.07
N LEU A 174 -21.72 0.60 -6.10
CA LEU A 174 -22.44 1.53 -5.24
C LEU A 174 -23.10 2.62 -6.07
N ASN A 175 -24.23 3.15 -5.58
CA ASN A 175 -24.75 4.42 -6.09
C ASN A 175 -23.79 5.56 -5.72
N ARG A 176 -23.48 6.42 -6.70
CA ARG A 176 -22.53 7.53 -6.54
C ARG A 176 -22.97 8.52 -5.47
N ASN A 177 -24.25 8.88 -5.44
CA ASN A 177 -24.79 9.81 -4.46
C ASN A 177 -24.67 9.26 -3.04
N ASP A 178 -25.10 8.01 -2.78
CA ASP A 178 -24.95 7.37 -1.46
C ASP A 178 -23.47 7.29 -1.02
N TYR A 179 -22.57 6.97 -1.95
CA TYR A 179 -21.13 6.98 -1.66
C TYR A 179 -20.62 8.38 -1.28
N ILE A 180 -21.00 9.42 -2.03
CA ILE A 180 -20.62 10.81 -1.77
C ILE A 180 -21.19 11.27 -0.43
N ASP A 181 -22.46 10.96 -0.14
CA ASP A 181 -23.13 11.33 1.12
C ASP A 181 -22.45 10.67 2.32
N LYS A 182 -22.12 9.37 2.23
CA LYS A 182 -21.37 8.64 3.26
C LYS A 182 -19.99 9.25 3.51
N MET A 183 -19.28 9.67 2.47
CA MET A 183 -17.99 10.34 2.60
C MET A 183 -18.12 11.75 3.19
N ASN A 184 -19.13 12.51 2.76
CA ASN A 184 -19.41 13.84 3.31
C ASN A 184 -19.77 13.76 4.80
N ASN A 185 -20.52 12.74 5.22
CA ASN A 185 -20.80 12.51 6.64
C ASN A 185 -19.52 12.31 7.47
N ILE A 186 -18.48 11.70 6.91
CA ILE A 186 -17.16 11.58 7.56
C ILE A 186 -16.45 12.95 7.59
N LEU A 187 -16.51 13.69 6.48
CA LEU A 187 -15.84 15.00 6.33
C LEU A 187 -16.53 16.14 7.09
N ASN A 188 -17.78 15.96 7.52
CA ASN A 188 -18.53 16.91 8.33
C ASN A 188 -18.05 16.98 9.79
N ASP A 189 -17.13 16.10 10.24
CA ASP A 189 -16.51 16.26 11.56
C ASP A 189 -15.53 17.44 11.56
N HIS A 190 -16.04 18.63 11.90
CA HIS A 190 -15.28 19.88 11.94
C HIS A 190 -14.13 19.91 12.95
N ARG A 191 -14.07 18.93 13.88
CA ARG A 191 -12.91 18.78 14.77
C ARG A 191 -11.71 18.18 14.04
N LYS A 192 -11.96 17.42 12.97
CA LYS A 192 -10.93 16.68 12.21
C LYS A 192 -10.68 17.25 10.82
N PHE A 193 -11.70 17.85 10.19
CA PHE A 193 -11.62 18.31 8.81
C PHE A 193 -12.17 19.72 8.63
N GLN A 194 -11.51 20.47 7.74
CA GLN A 194 -11.96 21.79 7.32
C GLN A 194 -12.04 21.86 5.80
N LYS A 195 -13.21 22.24 5.30
CA LYS A 195 -13.39 22.54 3.88
C LYS A 195 -12.77 23.90 3.54
N LEU A 196 -12.07 23.99 2.41
CA LEU A 196 -11.43 25.21 1.93
C LEU A 196 -12.24 25.85 0.81
N ASN A 197 -12.49 27.16 0.92
CA ASN A 197 -13.31 27.91 -0.04
C ASN A 197 -12.52 28.35 -1.29
N ASN A 198 -11.19 28.41 -1.21
CA ASN A 198 -10.35 28.86 -2.31
C ASN A 198 -9.59 27.67 -2.92
N GLN A 199 -9.87 27.38 -4.19
CA GLN A 199 -9.33 26.21 -4.89
C GLN A 199 -8.16 26.52 -5.83
N LYS A 200 -7.87 27.82 -6.09
CA LYS A 200 -6.81 28.21 -7.02
C LYS A 200 -5.41 28.06 -6.41
N ASP A 201 -4.51 27.42 -7.15
CA ASP A 201 -3.08 27.30 -6.89
C ASP A 201 -2.66 26.68 -5.53
N VAL A 202 -3.56 25.92 -4.89
CA VAL A 202 -3.28 25.27 -3.59
C VAL A 202 -2.14 24.27 -3.71
N ASP A 203 -2.13 23.45 -4.75
CA ASP A 203 -1.09 22.45 -5.03
C ASP A 203 0.30 23.11 -5.11
N ASN A 204 0.44 24.14 -5.96
CA ASN A 204 1.68 24.90 -6.12
C ASN A 204 2.10 25.64 -4.84
N LYS A 205 1.14 26.20 -4.09
CA LYS A 205 1.42 26.93 -2.86
C LYS A 205 2.03 26.01 -1.80
N ILE A 206 1.46 24.82 -1.62
CA ILE A 206 1.91 23.84 -0.63
C ILE A 206 3.28 23.28 -1.02
N GLU A 207 3.46 22.91 -2.30
CA GLU A 207 4.75 22.44 -2.80
C GLU A 207 5.84 23.49 -2.57
N ASN A 208 5.56 24.76 -2.89
CA ASN A 208 6.49 25.86 -2.67
C ASN A 208 6.78 26.11 -1.20
N GLU A 209 5.76 26.05 -0.32
CA GLU A 209 5.95 26.25 1.12
C GLU A 209 6.85 25.16 1.72
N LEU A 210 6.60 23.90 1.37
CA LEU A 210 7.40 22.78 1.83
C LEU A 210 8.82 22.85 1.26
N THR A 211 8.97 23.15 -0.04
CA THR A 211 10.27 23.35 -0.69
C THR A 211 11.08 24.47 -0.03
N ARG A 212 10.47 25.60 0.31
CA ARG A 212 11.14 26.69 1.04
C ARG A 212 11.61 26.25 2.42
N SER A 213 10.77 25.50 3.13
CA SER A 213 11.09 24.96 4.46
C SER A 213 12.30 24.02 4.37
N LEU A 214 12.28 23.06 3.44
CA LEU A 214 13.39 22.13 3.20
C LEU A 214 14.66 22.84 2.72
N LYS A 215 14.53 23.85 1.86
CA LYS A 215 15.66 24.65 1.39
C LYS A 215 16.34 25.38 2.54
N LYS A 216 15.56 25.96 3.46
CA LYS A 216 16.10 26.60 4.67
C LYS A 216 16.89 25.60 5.52
N LEU A 217 16.39 24.38 5.70
CA LEU A 217 17.10 23.33 6.44
C LEU A 217 18.41 22.94 5.77
N ARG A 218 18.43 22.85 4.43
CA ARG A 218 19.65 22.58 3.66
C ARG A 218 20.66 23.73 3.80
N ASP A 219 20.20 24.97 3.64
CA ASP A 219 21.07 26.15 3.71
C ASP A 219 21.66 26.33 5.14
N GLN A 220 20.95 25.86 6.16
CA GLN A 220 21.41 25.77 7.55
C GLN A 220 22.27 24.51 7.84
N GLN A 221 22.56 23.69 6.83
CA GLN A 221 23.30 22.43 6.96
C GLN A 221 22.68 21.41 7.92
N ILE A 222 21.39 21.54 8.21
CA ILE A 222 20.63 20.58 9.02
C ILE A 222 20.38 19.29 8.24
N ILE A 223 20.09 19.41 6.94
CA ILE A 223 19.98 18.26 6.03
C ILE A 223 21.07 18.31 4.96
N PRO A 224 21.68 17.16 4.63
CA PRO A 224 22.60 17.04 3.50
C PRO A 224 21.94 17.38 2.14
N PRO A 225 22.71 17.83 1.14
CA PRO A 225 22.19 18.15 -0.20
C PRO A 225 21.53 16.94 -0.90
N ASP A 226 22.08 15.74 -0.76
CA ASP A 226 21.53 14.50 -1.31
C ASP A 226 20.16 14.17 -0.70
N ILE A 227 20.03 14.34 0.62
CA ILE A 227 18.74 14.18 1.31
C ILE A 227 17.74 15.22 0.79
N TYR A 228 18.14 16.48 0.69
CA TYR A 228 17.28 17.55 0.16
C TYR A 228 16.75 17.21 -1.24
N GLU A 229 17.61 16.84 -2.19
CA GLU A 229 17.19 16.50 -3.55
C GLU A 229 16.29 15.24 -3.58
N SER A 230 16.49 14.28 -2.66
CA SER A 230 15.65 13.08 -2.58
C SER A 230 14.24 13.33 -2.01
N ILE A 231 14.09 14.31 -1.10
CA ILE A 231 12.82 14.57 -0.42
C ILE A 231 12.07 15.78 -0.95
N LYS A 232 12.73 16.63 -1.74
CA LYS A 232 12.13 17.82 -2.33
C LYS A 232 10.93 17.41 -3.21
N PRO A 233 9.74 17.99 -2.99
CA PRO A 233 8.60 17.74 -3.85
C PRO A 233 8.81 18.42 -5.22
N ILE A 234 8.51 17.70 -6.30
CA ILE A 234 8.62 18.20 -7.68
C ILE A 234 7.41 17.73 -8.47
N GLY A 235 6.60 18.67 -8.97
CA GLY A 235 5.48 18.34 -9.86
C GLY A 235 4.43 17.46 -9.20
N THR A 236 4.18 17.71 -7.91
CA THR A 236 3.31 16.88 -7.07
C THR A 236 1.85 17.25 -7.23
N HIS A 237 0.97 16.41 -6.69
CA HIS A 237 -0.48 16.67 -6.69
C HIS A 237 -1.07 16.49 -5.30
N LEU A 238 -2.20 17.16 -5.03
CA LEU A 238 -2.86 16.98 -3.75
C LEU A 238 -3.32 15.52 -3.55
N PRO A 239 -3.11 14.96 -2.35
CA PRO A 239 -3.63 13.66 -1.95
C PRO A 239 -5.13 13.51 -2.26
N ARG A 240 -5.57 12.30 -2.56
CA ARG A 240 -6.97 12.00 -2.90
C ARG A 240 -7.61 11.12 -1.85
N LEU A 241 -8.72 11.58 -1.27
CA LEU A 241 -9.48 10.77 -0.33
C LEU A 241 -10.46 9.86 -1.09
N TYR A 242 -10.54 8.60 -0.68
CA TYR A 242 -11.57 7.66 -1.16
C TYR A 242 -12.00 6.71 -0.04
N GLY A 243 -13.19 6.12 -0.16
CA GLY A 243 -13.79 5.22 0.80
C GLY A 243 -13.77 3.78 0.32
N LEU A 244 -13.34 2.85 1.19
CA LEU A 244 -13.48 1.42 0.95
C LEU A 244 -14.73 0.88 1.68
N PRO A 245 -15.71 0.30 0.98
CA PRO A 245 -16.92 -0.23 1.60
C PRO A 245 -16.65 -1.44 2.50
N LYS A 246 -17.12 -1.37 3.74
CA LYS A 246 -17.10 -2.49 4.70
C LYS A 246 -18.31 -3.38 4.46
N VAL A 247 -18.28 -4.16 3.38
CA VAL A 247 -19.39 -5.04 2.94
C VAL A 247 -19.84 -6.09 3.96
N HIS A 248 -19.04 -6.33 5.00
CA HIS A 248 -19.31 -7.24 6.11
C HIS A 248 -20.04 -6.57 7.30
N LYS A 249 -20.37 -5.28 7.20
CA LYS A 249 -21.08 -4.51 8.24
C LYS A 249 -22.44 -4.02 7.71
N ARG A 250 -23.42 -3.87 8.62
CA ARG A 250 -24.72 -3.23 8.31
C ARG A 250 -24.50 -1.82 7.78
N ASP A 251 -25.36 -1.38 6.86
CA ASP A 251 -25.32 -0.08 6.17
C ASP A 251 -24.07 0.22 5.32
N ILE A 252 -23.13 -0.73 5.27
CA ILE A 252 -21.92 -0.70 4.43
C ILE A 252 -21.15 0.62 4.65
N PRO A 253 -20.70 0.90 5.88
CA PRO A 253 -19.92 2.10 6.16
C PRO A 253 -18.62 2.10 5.36
N LEU A 254 -18.16 3.29 5.00
CA LEU A 254 -16.91 3.47 4.26
C LEU A 254 -15.73 3.60 5.23
N LYS A 255 -14.60 2.99 4.87
CA LYS A 255 -13.30 3.26 5.49
C LYS A 255 -12.58 4.32 4.65
N PRO A 256 -12.36 5.53 5.18
CA PRO A 256 -11.63 6.57 4.44
C PRO A 256 -10.15 6.17 4.33
N ILE A 257 -9.61 6.28 3.12
CA ILE A 257 -8.20 6.09 2.78
C ILE A 257 -7.73 7.32 2.01
N LEU A 258 -6.63 7.90 2.44
CA LEU A 258 -5.96 9.02 1.80
C LEU A 258 -4.84 8.48 0.92
N ASP A 259 -4.99 8.61 -0.39
CA ASP A 259 -3.92 8.37 -1.34
C ASP A 259 -2.93 9.53 -1.30
N MET A 260 -1.79 9.32 -0.66
CA MET A 260 -0.72 10.30 -0.55
C MET A 260 0.41 10.06 -1.56
N TYR A 261 0.29 9.11 -2.49
CA TYR A 261 1.34 8.85 -3.47
C TYR A 261 1.58 10.07 -4.37
N ASP A 262 2.86 10.38 -4.67
CA ASP A 262 3.28 11.58 -5.43
C ASP A 262 2.71 12.92 -4.92
N SER A 263 2.34 12.99 -3.64
CA SER A 263 1.93 14.22 -2.99
C SER A 263 3.11 15.03 -2.46
N PRO A 264 2.97 16.34 -2.21
CA PRO A 264 4.05 17.15 -1.62
C PRO A 264 4.61 16.54 -0.33
N TYR A 265 3.76 15.85 0.42
CA TYR A 265 4.09 15.30 1.73
C TYR A 265 4.75 13.92 1.67
N HIS A 266 4.65 13.19 0.55
CA HIS A 266 4.91 11.75 0.49
C HIS A 266 6.35 11.37 0.83
N THR A 267 7.29 11.98 0.14
CA THR A 267 8.74 11.71 0.26
C THR A 267 9.26 12.17 1.62
N VAL A 268 8.85 13.37 2.06
CA VAL A 268 9.19 13.90 3.39
C VAL A 268 8.64 13.00 4.49
N ALA A 269 7.39 12.54 4.39
CA ALA A 269 6.79 11.62 5.36
C ALA A 269 7.54 10.28 5.41
N LYS A 270 7.90 9.70 4.26
CA LYS A 270 8.73 8.48 4.19
C LYS A 270 10.11 8.67 4.83
N TRP A 271 10.74 9.81 4.62
CA TRP A 271 12.01 10.15 5.24
C TRP A 271 11.87 10.37 6.75
N LEU A 272 10.84 11.07 7.22
CA LEU A 272 10.58 11.21 8.66
C LEU A 272 10.37 9.86 9.36
N VAL A 273 9.77 8.88 8.69
CA VAL A 273 9.71 7.50 9.20
C VAL A 273 11.12 6.95 9.45
N THR A 274 12.08 7.19 8.54
CA THR A 274 13.46 6.72 8.77
C THR A 274 14.15 7.45 9.91
N VAL A 275 13.90 8.74 10.09
CA VAL A 275 14.38 9.54 11.22
C VAL A 275 13.83 9.04 12.55
N LEU A 276 12.55 8.65 12.60
CA LEU A 276 11.87 8.19 13.82
C LEU A 276 12.08 6.69 14.14
N LYS A 277 12.63 5.90 13.21
CA LYS A 277 12.86 4.46 13.40
C LYS A 277 13.66 4.10 14.67
N PRO A 278 14.76 4.80 15.03
CA PRO A 278 15.52 4.50 16.23
C PRO A 278 14.66 4.62 17.50
N LEU A 279 13.91 5.73 17.61
CA LEU A 279 12.99 5.98 18.71
C LEU A 279 11.87 4.94 18.77
N HIS A 280 11.24 4.63 17.62
CA HIS A 280 10.18 3.62 17.53
C HIS A 280 10.64 2.27 18.06
N LYS A 281 11.86 1.83 17.74
CA LYS A 281 12.43 0.57 18.25
C LYS A 281 12.62 0.56 19.77
N GLN A 282 12.89 1.71 20.39
CA GLN A 282 13.09 1.81 21.84
C GLN A 282 11.76 1.85 22.60
N LEU A 283 10.77 2.59 22.08
CA LEU A 283 9.47 2.78 22.72
C LEU A 283 8.53 1.59 22.53
N VAL A 284 8.45 1.05 21.32
CA VAL A 284 7.41 0.09 20.92
C VAL A 284 7.87 -1.35 21.16
N LYS A 285 7.75 -1.82 22.41
CA LYS A 285 8.24 -3.15 22.85
C LYS A 285 7.23 -4.28 22.67
N HIS A 286 5.94 -3.97 22.73
CA HIS A 286 4.87 -4.97 22.76
C HIS A 286 4.19 -5.19 21.41
N CYS A 287 4.52 -4.41 20.37
CA CYS A 287 4.03 -4.63 19.02
C CYS A 287 4.61 -5.93 18.43
N ILE A 288 3.74 -6.71 17.80
CA ILE A 288 4.10 -7.97 17.15
C ILE A 288 4.16 -7.75 15.65
N LYS A 289 5.23 -8.23 15.03
CA LYS A 289 5.51 -8.04 13.61
C LYS A 289 4.61 -8.89 12.71
N ASP A 290 4.36 -10.13 13.10
CA ASP A 290 3.58 -11.08 12.32
C ASP A 290 2.95 -12.20 13.18
N VAL A 291 2.10 -13.01 12.55
CA VAL A 291 1.38 -14.11 13.21
C VAL A 291 2.33 -15.18 13.75
N PHE A 292 3.49 -15.40 13.13
CA PHE A 292 4.44 -16.42 13.57
C PHE A 292 5.11 -16.00 14.87
N GLN A 293 5.50 -14.74 14.98
CA GLN A 293 6.05 -14.18 16.23
C GLN A 293 5.01 -14.23 17.37
N PHE A 294 3.73 -13.98 17.08
CA PHE A 294 2.67 -14.15 18.07
C PHE A 294 2.61 -15.59 18.59
N VAL A 295 2.54 -16.57 17.68
CA VAL A 295 2.49 -18.00 18.04
C VAL A 295 3.68 -18.40 18.91
N GLU A 296 4.89 -18.00 18.54
CA GLU A 296 6.10 -18.29 19.33
C GLU A 296 6.04 -17.67 20.75
N LYS A 297 5.56 -16.42 20.88
CA LYS A 297 5.42 -15.77 22.19
C LYS A 297 4.40 -16.47 23.10
N ILE A 298 3.31 -16.98 22.55
CA ILE A 298 2.23 -17.59 23.36
C ILE A 298 2.42 -19.09 23.63
N LYS A 299 3.23 -19.79 22.84
CA LYS A 299 3.38 -21.25 22.84
C LYS A 299 3.69 -21.84 24.23
N ASN A 300 4.48 -21.12 25.01
CA ASN A 300 4.97 -21.58 26.32
C ASN A 300 4.25 -20.92 27.51
N ILE A 301 3.17 -20.17 27.27
CA ILE A 301 2.42 -19.52 28.35
C ILE A 301 1.51 -20.55 29.02
N ASN A 302 1.67 -20.75 30.34
CA ASN A 302 0.75 -21.58 31.12
C ASN A 302 -0.58 -20.85 31.31
N ILE A 303 -1.60 -21.30 30.59
CA ILE A 303 -2.96 -20.74 30.59
C ILE A 303 -3.86 -21.29 31.71
N LYS A 304 -3.39 -22.23 32.52
CA LYS A 304 -4.22 -22.85 33.57
C LYS A 304 -4.66 -21.80 34.60
N GLY A 305 -5.97 -21.61 34.73
CA GLY A 305 -6.57 -20.64 35.66
C GLY A 305 -6.62 -19.20 35.15
N LEU A 306 -6.17 -18.93 33.92
CA LEU A 306 -6.23 -17.60 33.30
C LEU A 306 -7.49 -17.44 32.43
N LYS A 307 -7.96 -16.21 32.31
CA LYS A 307 -9.03 -15.82 31.37
C LYS A 307 -8.42 -14.94 30.28
N MET A 308 -8.78 -15.22 29.03
CA MET A 308 -8.38 -14.38 27.90
C MET A 308 -9.34 -13.20 27.77
N MET A 309 -8.79 -12.01 27.59
CA MET A 309 -9.53 -10.80 27.26
C MET A 309 -8.99 -10.23 25.96
N SER A 310 -9.88 -9.79 25.08
CA SER A 310 -9.53 -9.17 23.80
C SER A 310 -10.21 -7.82 23.69
N PHE A 311 -9.43 -6.82 23.30
CA PHE A 311 -9.88 -5.44 23.11
C PHE A 311 -9.66 -5.04 21.65
N ASP A 312 -10.61 -4.30 21.09
CA ASP A 312 -10.50 -3.72 19.74
C ASP A 312 -10.65 -2.21 19.83
N VAL A 313 -9.67 -1.48 19.26
CA VAL A 313 -9.70 -0.02 19.26
C VAL A 313 -10.52 0.47 18.07
N THR A 314 -11.64 1.14 18.34
CA THR A 314 -12.49 1.68 17.30
C THR A 314 -11.84 2.86 16.59
N SER A 315 -11.73 2.78 15.26
CA SER A 315 -11.26 3.87 14.39
C SER A 315 -9.89 4.46 14.79
N PHE A 316 -8.97 3.57 15.17
CA PHE A 316 -7.69 3.92 15.81
C PHE A 316 -6.96 5.13 15.20
N PHE A 317 -6.55 5.07 13.92
CA PHE A 317 -5.82 6.16 13.25
C PHE A 317 -6.49 7.54 13.36
N THR A 318 -7.81 7.60 13.20
CA THR A 318 -8.54 8.88 13.26
C THR A 318 -8.70 9.42 14.69
N ASN A 319 -8.44 8.59 15.70
CA ASN A 319 -8.57 8.94 17.12
C ASN A 319 -7.22 9.06 17.83
N VAL A 320 -6.10 8.90 17.11
CA VAL A 320 -4.77 9.24 17.65
C VAL A 320 -4.72 10.76 17.84
N PRO A 321 -4.55 11.28 19.07
CA PRO A 321 -4.43 12.71 19.32
C PRO A 321 -3.07 13.18 18.79
N PHE A 322 -3.08 13.81 17.62
CA PHE A 322 -1.85 14.00 16.85
C PHE A 322 -0.88 14.94 17.56
N ARG A 323 -1.36 16.08 18.08
CA ARG A 323 -0.53 17.04 18.80
C ARG A 323 0.13 16.43 20.03
N GLU A 324 -0.64 15.72 20.83
CA GLU A 324 -0.16 15.01 22.01
C GLU A 324 0.91 13.97 21.66
N THR A 325 0.71 13.24 20.55
CA THR A 325 1.67 12.25 20.05
C THR A 325 2.97 12.93 19.62
N VAL A 326 2.90 14.07 18.93
CA VAL A 326 4.09 14.83 18.50
C VAL A 326 4.86 15.38 19.70
N GLU A 327 4.17 15.92 20.71
CA GLU A 327 4.84 16.40 21.92
C GLU A 327 5.53 15.25 22.67
N TYR A 328 4.86 14.10 22.81
CA TYR A 328 5.46 12.91 23.42
C TYR A 328 6.69 12.43 22.64
N ILE A 329 6.66 12.44 21.30
CA ILE A 329 7.85 12.15 20.48
C ILE A 329 8.99 13.12 20.81
N CYS A 330 8.70 14.42 20.91
CA CYS A 330 9.71 15.43 21.20
C CYS A 330 10.33 15.26 22.60
N GLU A 331 9.51 14.92 23.59
CA GLU A 331 9.95 14.61 24.95
C GLU A 331 10.88 13.38 24.95
N GLN A 332 10.44 12.27 24.36
CA GLN A 332 11.23 11.04 24.34
C GLN A 332 12.54 11.16 23.55
N LEU A 333 12.57 11.95 22.48
CA LEU A 333 13.82 12.26 21.77
C LEU A 333 14.84 13.00 22.64
N ARG A 334 14.37 13.87 23.54
CA ARG A 334 15.23 14.62 24.47
C ARG A 334 15.67 13.76 25.65
N GLU A 335 14.77 12.96 26.21
CA GLU A 335 15.04 12.14 27.40
C GLU A 335 15.93 10.93 27.12
N GLN A 336 15.73 10.23 26.00
CA GLN A 336 16.45 9.01 25.68
C GLN A 336 17.77 9.27 24.93
N GLU A 337 18.16 10.54 24.76
CA GLU A 337 19.34 10.98 24.00
C GLU A 337 19.48 10.27 22.64
N VAL A 338 18.34 10.02 21.98
CA VAL A 338 18.32 9.32 20.70
C VAL A 338 18.97 10.22 19.66
N VAL A 339 20.11 9.78 19.12
CA VAL A 339 20.80 10.53 18.07
C VAL A 339 19.92 10.53 16.81
N THR A 340 19.28 11.66 16.56
CA THR A 340 18.55 11.93 15.32
C THR A 340 19.46 12.63 14.32
N THR A 341 19.17 12.44 13.03
CA THR A 341 19.89 13.12 11.94
C THR A 341 19.58 14.61 11.87
N ILE A 342 18.52 15.08 12.53
CA ILE A 342 18.06 16.47 12.55
C ILE A 342 17.57 16.88 13.95
N PRO A 343 17.54 18.19 14.29
CA PRO A 343 17.03 18.69 15.57
C PRO A 343 15.55 18.34 15.81
N VAL A 344 15.17 18.22 17.09
CA VAL A 344 13.82 17.85 17.54
C VAL A 344 12.77 18.86 17.05
N GLU A 345 13.09 20.15 17.09
CA GLU A 345 12.22 21.24 16.65
C GLU A 345 11.92 21.16 15.16
N THR A 346 12.90 20.75 14.36
CA THR A 346 12.74 20.48 12.93
C THR A 346 11.84 19.27 12.69
N ILE A 347 12.02 18.19 13.45
CA ILE A 347 11.15 17.00 13.39
C ILE A 347 9.70 17.40 13.69
N LYS A 348 9.48 18.18 14.75
CA LYS A 348 8.16 18.69 15.13
C LYS A 348 7.51 19.50 14.02
N GLU A 349 8.22 20.48 13.44
CA GLU A 349 7.70 21.31 12.36
C GLU A 349 7.29 20.47 11.14
N LEU A 350 8.14 19.54 10.72
CA LEU A 350 7.88 18.69 9.56
C LEU A 350 6.73 17.70 9.81
N LEU A 351 6.62 17.11 11.01
CA LEU A 351 5.49 16.26 11.38
C LEU A 351 4.16 17.02 11.31
N LEU A 352 4.12 18.25 11.85
CA LEU A 352 2.94 19.12 11.80
C LEU A 352 2.56 19.48 10.36
N LYS A 353 3.54 19.79 9.49
CA LYS A 353 3.31 20.10 8.08
C LYS A 353 2.80 18.90 7.28
N CYS A 354 3.36 17.71 7.51
CA CYS A 354 3.01 16.50 6.77
C CYS A 354 1.70 15.82 7.22
N THR A 355 1.19 16.12 8.42
CA THR A 355 0.03 15.42 9.00
C THR A 355 -1.13 16.35 9.37
N MET A 356 -0.89 17.38 10.21
CA MET A 356 -1.94 18.28 10.73
C MET A 356 -2.31 19.43 9.80
N ASN A 357 -1.53 19.65 8.74
CA ASN A 357 -1.83 20.65 7.71
C ASN A 357 -1.87 20.02 6.31
N ALA A 358 -2.12 18.70 6.27
CA ALA A 358 -2.24 17.98 5.02
C ALA A 358 -3.54 18.40 4.32
N HIS A 359 -3.40 18.97 3.13
CA HIS A 359 -4.51 19.28 2.26
C HIS A 359 -4.77 18.08 1.35
N PHE A 360 -6.03 17.86 0.98
CA PHE A 360 -6.42 16.76 0.11
C PHE A 360 -7.69 17.08 -0.67
N LYS A 361 -7.94 16.32 -1.74
CA LYS A 361 -9.10 16.46 -2.61
C LYS A 361 -10.10 15.34 -2.38
N PHE A 362 -11.38 15.70 -2.32
CA PHE A 362 -12.50 14.76 -2.40
C PHE A 362 -13.62 15.37 -3.23
N ASN A 363 -14.11 14.64 -4.24
CA ASN A 363 -15.22 15.06 -5.10
C ASN A 363 -15.07 16.50 -5.67
N GLY A 364 -13.88 16.85 -6.16
CA GLY A 364 -13.58 18.18 -6.71
C GLY A 364 -13.29 19.25 -5.66
N GLU A 365 -13.64 19.02 -4.40
CA GLU A 365 -13.44 19.98 -3.30
C GLU A 365 -12.13 19.72 -2.56
N ILE A 366 -11.56 20.79 -1.99
CA ILE A 366 -10.32 20.73 -1.20
C ILE A 366 -10.66 20.80 0.28
N TYR A 367 -10.06 19.90 1.04
CA TYR A 367 -10.15 19.83 2.50
C TYR A 367 -8.76 19.92 3.10
N ARG A 368 -8.71 20.34 4.37
CA ARG A 368 -7.54 20.30 5.23
C ARG A 368 -7.86 19.40 6.41
N GLN A 369 -6.97 18.45 6.70
CA GLN A 369 -7.04 17.70 7.94
C GLN A 369 -6.53 18.59 9.08
N ILE A 370 -7.30 18.72 10.16
CA ILE A 370 -6.97 19.51 11.34
C ILE A 370 -6.44 18.61 12.46
N ASP A 371 -6.95 17.39 12.60
CA ASP A 371 -6.51 16.48 13.66
C ASP A 371 -6.65 15.01 13.25
N GLY A 372 -6.11 14.12 14.07
CA GLY A 372 -5.98 12.70 13.81
C GLY A 372 -4.90 12.39 12.79
N VAL A 373 -4.77 11.11 12.48
CA VAL A 373 -3.78 10.61 11.53
C VAL A 373 -4.49 10.00 10.33
N ALA A 374 -4.15 10.44 9.11
CA ALA A 374 -4.76 9.91 7.90
C ALA A 374 -4.39 8.44 7.68
N MET A 375 -5.40 7.60 7.46
CA MET A 375 -5.18 6.23 6.95
C MET A 375 -4.65 6.32 5.51
N GLY A 376 -3.48 5.74 5.24
CA GLY A 376 -2.79 5.86 3.95
C GLY A 376 -1.61 6.84 3.96
N SER A 377 -1.41 7.59 5.06
CA SER A 377 -0.19 8.35 5.28
C SER A 377 1.01 7.43 5.55
N PRO A 378 2.20 7.69 4.97
CA PRO A 378 3.42 6.97 5.34
C PRO A 378 3.76 7.07 6.83
N LEU A 379 3.45 8.20 7.47
CA LEU A 379 3.63 8.41 8.92
C LEU A 379 2.57 7.73 9.78
N GLY A 380 1.48 7.27 9.16
CA GLY A 380 0.33 6.74 9.86
C GLY A 380 0.68 5.65 10.88
N PRO A 381 1.30 4.54 10.43
CA PRO A 381 1.60 3.40 11.30
C PRO A 381 2.53 3.77 12.46
N ILE A 382 3.62 4.49 12.19
CA ILE A 382 4.62 4.82 13.23
C ILE A 382 4.05 5.74 14.31
N LEU A 383 3.22 6.71 13.93
CA LEU A 383 2.57 7.61 14.90
C LEU A 383 1.56 6.86 15.77
N ALA A 384 0.80 5.95 15.16
CA ALA A 384 -0.18 5.13 15.87
C ALA A 384 0.51 4.19 16.86
N ASP A 385 1.60 3.52 16.44
CA ASP A 385 2.40 2.65 17.30
C ASP A 385 3.00 3.42 18.48
N ILE A 386 3.58 4.60 18.25
CA ILE A 386 4.19 5.42 19.31
C ILE A 386 3.12 5.89 20.30
N PHE A 387 1.94 6.30 19.83
CA PHE A 387 0.85 6.68 20.71
C PHE A 387 0.37 5.49 21.56
N LEU A 388 0.28 4.29 20.99
CA LEU A 388 -0.07 3.11 21.77
C LEU A 388 1.01 2.78 22.80
N ALA A 389 2.28 2.87 22.42
CA ALA A 389 3.40 2.69 23.35
C ALA A 389 3.38 3.73 24.48
N LYS A 390 2.93 4.96 24.22
CA LYS A 390 2.70 5.96 25.27
C LYS A 390 1.68 5.45 26.30
N LEU A 391 0.56 4.90 25.84
CA LEU A 391 -0.48 4.35 26.72
C LEU A 391 -0.01 3.10 27.48
N GLU A 392 0.77 2.24 26.82
CA GLU A 392 1.34 1.02 27.42
C GLU A 392 2.41 1.32 28.47
N ASN A 393 3.24 2.35 28.24
CA ASN A 393 4.32 2.75 29.16
C ASN A 393 3.85 3.76 30.24
N GLY A 394 2.71 4.40 30.03
CA GLY A 394 2.06 5.26 31.02
C GLY A 394 1.26 4.46 32.05
N PRO A 395 0.75 5.11 33.11
CA PRO A 395 -0.22 4.47 33.98
C PRO A 395 -1.49 4.21 33.16
N LEU A 396 -1.77 2.94 32.86
CA LEU A 396 -3.12 2.49 32.58
C LEU A 396 -3.89 2.70 33.90
N THR A 397 -4.35 3.93 34.16
CA THR A 397 -5.13 4.23 35.36
C THR A 397 -6.36 3.35 35.32
N THR A 398 -6.34 2.35 36.18
CA THR A 398 -7.46 1.48 36.48
C THR A 398 -8.23 2.23 37.55
N ASP A 399 -9.06 3.17 37.11
CA ASP A 399 -10.11 3.75 37.95
C ASP A 399 -11.20 2.69 38.23
#